data_AF-A0A0B8NU38-F1
#
_entry.id   AF-A0A0B8NU38-F1
#
_cell.length_a   1.000
_cell.length_b   1.000
_cell.length_c   1.000
_cell.angle_alpha   90.00
_cell.angle_beta   90.00
_cell.angle_gamma   90.00
#
_symmetry.space_group_name_H-M   'P 1'
#
loop_
_entity.id
_entity.type
_entity.pdbx_description
1 polymer ?
#
loop_
_entity_poly.entity_id
_entity_poly.type
_entity_poly.pdbx_seq_one_letter_code
_entity_poly.pdbx_strand_id
1 'polypeptide(L)'
;MAEITGIPYTEIVVAAILPAIFYFFSIYLMVDTVAAREGMLGLPKEQIPKLGLIMRQAYLFMPILILIVALFLGYSVIRSGSLAIVAAIVVSWLTPYKVGIRGIGRALNTASMMSVQIITVCAAAGIIVGCIALTGIGARFSSMLLALAENSQILALVFAMLISIILGMGMPTTAAYAIAASVVAPG
;
A
#
# COMPACT_ATOMS: atom_id res chain seq x y z
N MET A 1 3.15 -2.26 -9.35
CA MET A 1 2.56 -1.62 -10.55
C MET A 1 3.63 -0.87 -11.26
N ALA A 2 4.13 0.24 -10.71
CA ALA A 2 5.26 0.99 -11.28
C ALA A 2 6.40 0.10 -11.82
N GLU A 3 6.82 -0.90 -11.05
CA GLU A 3 7.92 -1.80 -11.43
C GLU A 3 7.54 -2.86 -12.49
N ILE A 4 6.26 -3.24 -12.57
CA ILE A 4 5.74 -4.25 -13.52
C ILE A 4 5.23 -3.58 -14.81
N THR A 5 4.57 -2.43 -14.69
CA THR A 5 3.99 -1.66 -15.80
C THR A 5 4.97 -0.66 -16.38
N GLY A 6 6.11 -0.40 -15.74
CA GLY A 6 7.11 0.59 -16.19
C GLY A 6 6.64 2.05 -16.11
N ILE A 7 5.45 2.31 -15.57
CA ILE A 7 4.85 3.64 -15.48
C ILE A 7 5.45 4.40 -14.29
N PRO A 8 5.75 5.71 -14.42
CA PRO A 8 6.18 6.53 -13.30
C PRO A 8 5.23 6.44 -12.11
N TYR A 9 5.77 6.33 -10.90
CA TYR A 9 4.95 6.23 -9.67
C TYR A 9 4.02 7.44 -9.49
N THR A 10 4.44 8.62 -9.94
CA THR A 10 3.65 9.85 -9.90
C THR A 10 2.33 9.72 -10.64
N GLU A 11 2.30 9.08 -11.81
CA GLU A 11 1.07 8.87 -12.58
C GLU A 11 0.11 7.93 -11.85
N ILE A 12 0.64 6.87 -11.23
CA ILE A 12 -0.15 5.92 -10.44
C ILE A 12 -0.77 6.62 -9.23
N VAL A 13 -0.01 7.49 -8.56
CA VAL A 13 -0.51 8.28 -7.43
C VAL A 13 -1.66 9.18 -7.88
N VAL A 14 -1.48 9.93 -8.97
CA VAL A 14 -2.51 10.84 -9.49
C VAL A 14 -3.78 10.07 -9.86
N ALA A 15 -3.66 8.93 -10.52
CA ALA A 15 -4.79 8.07 -10.85
C ALA A 15 -5.50 7.51 -9.59
N ALA A 16 -4.75 7.27 -8.51
CA ALA A 16 -5.28 6.72 -7.26
C ALA A 16 -5.92 7.74 -6.32
N ILE A 17 -5.75 9.06 -6.53
CA ILE A 17 -6.30 10.11 -5.64
C ILE A 17 -7.83 10.00 -5.53
N LEU A 18 -8.53 9.91 -6.66
CA LEU A 18 -9.99 9.90 -6.67
C LEU A 18 -10.55 8.62 -5.98
N PRO A 19 -10.09 7.40 -6.31
CA PRO A 19 -10.46 6.18 -5.58
C PRO A 19 -10.15 6.26 -4.08
N ALA A 20 -9.00 6.84 -3.70
CA ALA A 20 -8.61 6.97 -2.30
C ALA A 20 -9.58 7.86 -1.52
N ILE A 21 -10.02 8.98 -2.10
CA ILE A 21 -11.00 9.88 -1.46
C ILE A 21 -12.31 9.13 -1.21
N PHE A 22 -12.84 8.42 -2.21
CA PHE A 22 -14.06 7.63 -2.05
C PHE A 22 -13.89 6.53 -1.01
N TYR A 23 -12.77 5.81 -1.03
CA TYR A 23 -12.47 4.75 -0.05
C TYR A 23 -12.43 5.29 1.38
N PHE A 24 -11.71 6.38 1.63
CA PHE A 24 -11.62 6.99 2.96
C PHE A 24 -12.97 7.57 3.41
N PHE A 25 -13.74 8.16 2.49
CA PHE A 25 -15.08 8.65 2.79
C PHE A 25 -16.02 7.51 3.17
N SER A 26 -16.02 6.39 2.43
CA SER A 26 -16.81 5.21 2.75
C SER A 26 -16.43 4.61 4.10
N ILE A 27 -15.13 4.50 4.41
CA ILE A 27 -14.66 4.03 5.72
C ILE A 27 -15.08 4.98 6.82
N TYR A 28 -14.97 6.29 6.61
CA TYR A 28 -15.38 7.28 7.59
C TYR A 28 -16.85 7.11 7.97
N LEU A 29 -17.75 7.00 6.98
CA LEU A 29 -19.17 6.75 7.23
C LEU A 29 -19.41 5.41 7.94
N MET A 30 -18.69 4.35 7.57
CA MET A 30 -18.80 3.04 8.23
C MET A 30 -18.37 3.12 9.70
N VAL A 31 -17.23 3.74 9.99
CA VAL A 31 -16.71 3.84 11.36
C VAL A 31 -17.59 4.75 12.20
N ASP A 32 -18.09 5.87 11.66
CA ASP A 32 -18.99 6.79 12.34
C ASP A 32 -20.33 6.11 12.70
N THR A 33 -20.92 5.37 11.75
CA THR A 33 -22.16 4.62 12.00
C THR A 33 -21.98 3.49 13.02
N VAL A 34 -20.85 2.78 12.99
CA VAL A 34 -20.53 1.76 14.00
C VAL A 34 -20.28 2.39 15.36
N ALA A 35 -19.55 3.50 15.44
CA ALA A 35 -19.32 4.22 16.69
C ALA A 35 -20.62 4.78 17.29
N ALA A 36 -21.52 5.30 16.46
CA ALA A 36 -22.85 5.74 16.88
C ALA A 36 -23.69 4.56 17.39
N ARG A 37 -23.64 3.40 16.72
CA ARG A 37 -24.34 2.18 17.14
C ARG A 37 -23.83 1.63 18.46
N GLU A 38 -22.52 1.69 18.69
CA GLU A 38 -21.87 1.25 19.94
C GLU A 38 -21.93 2.33 21.05
N GLY A 39 -22.55 3.49 20.78
CA GLY A 39 -22.69 4.56 21.76
C GLY A 39 -21.36 5.16 22.22
N MET A 40 -20.32 5.12 21.38
CA MET A 40 -19.00 5.63 21.73
C MET A 40 -19.07 7.15 21.95
N LEU A 41 -18.76 7.60 23.16
CA LEU A 41 -18.69 9.02 23.50
C LEU A 41 -17.29 9.57 23.22
N GLY A 42 -17.24 10.83 22.80
CA GLY A 42 -15.97 11.54 22.60
C GLY A 42 -15.14 11.62 23.88
N LEU A 43 -13.82 11.61 23.73
CA LEU A 43 -12.88 11.71 24.85
C LEU A 43 -13.07 13.04 25.64
N PRO A 44 -12.98 13.01 26.97
CA PRO A 44 -12.95 14.23 27.79
C PRO A 44 -11.83 15.18 27.35
N LYS A 45 -12.08 16.49 27.37
CA LYS A 45 -11.13 17.52 26.90
C LYS A 45 -9.74 17.45 27.53
N GLU A 46 -9.63 16.89 28.73
CA GLU A 46 -8.38 16.70 29.47
C GLU A 46 -7.50 15.59 28.90
N GLN A 47 -8.11 14.61 28.22
CA GLN A 47 -7.41 13.50 27.57
C GLN A 47 -6.99 13.84 26.13
N ILE A 48 -7.46 14.98 25.61
CA ILE A 48 -7.10 15.43 24.26
C ILE A 48 -5.66 15.97 24.31
N PRO A 49 -4.72 15.36 23.55
CA PRO A 49 -3.36 15.85 23.51
C PRO A 49 -3.34 17.29 22.95
N LYS A 50 -2.64 18.19 23.64
CA LYS A 50 -2.61 19.60 23.25
C LYS A 50 -1.92 19.75 21.89
N LEU A 51 -2.61 20.35 20.91
CA LEU A 51 -2.12 20.54 19.54
C LEU A 51 -0.72 21.18 19.48
N GLY A 52 -0.42 22.13 20.37
CA GLY A 52 0.89 22.77 20.43
C GLY A 52 2.06 21.82 20.77
N LEU A 53 1.82 20.76 21.55
CA LEU A 53 2.82 19.73 21.84
C LEU A 53 3.05 18.82 20.63
N ILE A 54 1.99 18.49 19.89
CA ILE A 54 2.06 17.67 18.67
C ILE A 54 2.81 18.42 17.56
N MET A 55 2.55 19.72 17.39
CA MET A 55 3.21 20.55 16.38
C MET A 55 4.72 20.61 16.60
N ARG A 56 5.18 20.63 17.87
CA ARG A 56 6.62 20.55 18.21
C ARG A 56 7.24 19.20 17.86
N GLN A 57 6.44 18.15 17.74
CA GLN A 57 6.87 16.81 17.32
C GLN A 57 6.72 16.59 15.80
N ALA A 58 6.34 17.62 15.03
CA ALA A 58 6.16 17.51 13.57
C ALA A 58 7.41 17.00 12.84
N TYR A 59 8.61 17.19 13.40
CA TYR A 59 9.84 16.64 12.85
C TYR A 59 9.86 15.10 12.79
N LEU A 60 9.01 14.39 13.55
CA LEU A 60 8.82 12.93 13.43
C LEU A 60 8.24 12.51 12.08
N PHE A 61 7.60 13.42 11.34
CA PHE A 61 7.09 13.15 9.99
C PHE A 61 8.17 13.31 8.90
N MET A 62 9.38 13.78 9.24
CA MET A 62 10.47 13.95 8.28
C MET A 62 10.79 12.69 7.45
N PRO A 63 10.82 11.45 8.01
CA PRO A 63 11.09 10.25 7.23
C PRO A 63 10.03 9.99 6.14
N ILE A 64 8.77 10.29 6.45
CA ILE A 64 7.65 10.14 5.50
C ILE A 64 7.76 11.20 4.40
N LEU A 65 8.08 12.45 4.77
CA LEU A 65 8.32 13.51 3.80
C LEU A 65 9.48 13.19 2.86
N ILE A 66 10.59 12.69 3.38
CA ILE A 66 11.76 12.27 2.58
C ILE A 66 11.38 11.14 1.63
N LEU A 67 10.61 10.15 2.09
CA LEU A 67 10.13 9.05 1.26
C LEU A 67 9.28 9.57 0.09
N ILE A 68 8.32 10.46 0.38
CA ILE A 68 7.43 11.04 -0.63
C ILE A 68 8.24 11.85 -1.62
N VAL A 69 9.07 12.79 -1.16
CA VAL A 69 9.88 13.63 -2.04
C VAL A 69 10.82 12.79 -2.91
N ALA A 70 11.46 11.75 -2.36
CA ALA A 70 12.31 10.85 -3.14
C ALA A 70 11.54 10.12 -4.25
N LEU A 71 10.30 9.68 -3.98
CA LEU A 71 9.43 9.08 -5.01
C LEU A 71 9.03 10.10 -6.09
N PHE A 72 8.74 11.34 -5.72
CA PHE A 72 8.42 12.41 -6.68
C PHE A 72 9.63 12.83 -7.53
N LEU A 73 10.85 12.71 -6.99
CA LEU A 73 12.10 12.91 -7.72
C LEU A 73 12.45 11.74 -8.68
N GLY A 74 11.60 10.72 -8.76
CA GLY A 74 11.78 9.59 -9.67
C GLY A 74 12.80 8.55 -9.18
N TYR A 75 13.19 8.57 -7.90
CA TYR A 75 13.99 7.48 -7.34
C TYR A 75 13.17 6.20 -7.24
N SER A 76 13.85 5.05 -7.33
CA SER A 76 13.19 3.76 -7.13
C SER A 76 12.60 3.64 -5.72
N VAL A 77 11.54 2.84 -5.58
CA VAL A 77 10.84 2.60 -4.30
C VAL A 77 11.81 2.07 -3.24
N ILE A 78 12.72 1.19 -3.63
CA ILE A 78 13.72 0.57 -2.74
C ILE A 78 14.68 1.64 -2.19
N ARG A 79 15.19 2.54 -3.05
CA ARG A 79 16.09 3.63 -2.62
C ARG A 79 15.37 4.65 -1.74
N SER A 80 14.14 4.99 -2.09
CA SER A 80 13.32 5.91 -1.30
C SER A 80 13.02 5.35 0.10
N GLY A 81 12.71 4.06 0.18
CA GLY A 81 12.51 3.35 1.44
C GLY A 81 13.77 3.27 2.31
N SER A 82 14.93 2.97 1.73
CA SER A 82 16.18 2.92 2.50
C SER A 82 16.59 4.30 3.04
N LEU A 83 16.43 5.36 2.25
CA LEU A 83 16.63 6.74 2.70
C LEU A 83 15.68 7.11 3.84
N ALA A 84 14.41 6.71 3.76
CA ALA A 84 13.43 6.94 4.81
C ALA A 84 13.78 6.20 6.11
N ILE A 85 14.30 4.96 6.02
CA ILE A 85 14.75 4.19 7.20
C ILE A 85 15.94 4.89 7.87
N VAL A 86 16.94 5.32 7.08
CA VAL A 86 18.09 6.07 7.60
C VAL A 86 17.61 7.39 8.23
N ALA A 87 16.72 8.11 7.57
CA ALA A 87 16.11 9.32 8.10
C ALA A 87 15.37 9.07 9.42
N ALA A 88 14.63 7.97 9.56
CA ALA A 88 13.94 7.61 10.79
C ALA A 88 14.92 7.36 11.95
N ILE A 89 16.07 6.71 11.68
CA ILE A 89 17.12 6.50 12.68
C ILE A 89 17.73 7.85 13.11
N VAL A 90 18.05 8.72 12.15
CA VAL A 90 18.63 10.04 12.43
C VAL A 90 17.65 10.93 13.21
N VAL A 91 16.38 10.95 12.80
CA VAL A 91 15.30 11.70 13.46
C VAL A 91 15.06 11.17 14.87
N SER A 92 15.17 9.86 15.09
CA SER A 92 15.06 9.29 16.43
C SER A 92 16.13 9.83 17.38
N TRP A 93 17.34 10.17 16.91
CA TRP A 93 18.37 10.75 17.78
C TRP A 93 18.08 12.17 18.27
N LEU A 94 17.17 12.87 17.59
CA LEU A 94 16.66 14.19 18.01
C LEU A 94 15.53 14.06 19.06
N THR A 95 14.97 12.86 19.23
CA THR A 95 13.95 12.58 20.25
C THR A 95 14.57 12.19 21.60
N PRO A 96 13.82 12.27 22.71
CA PRO A 96 14.24 11.72 24.00
C PRO A 96 14.50 10.20 23.95
N TYR A 97 13.90 9.48 22.99
CA TYR A 97 13.96 8.02 22.84
C TYR A 97 14.96 7.62 21.73
N LYS A 98 16.22 8.00 21.91
CA LYS A 98 17.27 7.76 20.90
C LYS A 98 17.49 6.27 20.66
N VAL A 99 17.37 5.86 19.41
CA VAL A 99 17.67 4.47 19.00
C VAL A 99 19.19 4.30 18.89
N GLY A 100 19.81 3.67 19.87
CA GLY A 100 21.22 3.26 19.82
C GLY A 100 21.46 2.01 18.97
N ILE A 101 22.72 1.58 18.84
CA ILE A 101 23.12 0.40 18.03
C ILE A 101 22.32 -0.87 18.37
N ARG A 102 22.04 -1.08 19.67
CA ARG A 102 21.22 -2.20 20.16
C ARG A 102 19.74 -2.08 19.77
N GLY A 103 19.23 -0.85 19.67
CA GLY A 103 17.89 -0.56 19.21
C GLY A 103 17.74 -0.82 17.70
N ILE A 104 18.76 -0.44 16.91
CA ILE A 104 18.83 -0.78 15.48
C ILE A 104 18.84 -2.29 15.29
N GLY A 105 19.67 -3.02 16.05
CA GLY A 105 19.71 -4.48 16.01
C GLY A 105 18.38 -5.14 16.36
N ARG A 106 17.66 -4.63 17.37
CA ARG A 106 16.30 -5.09 17.68
C ARG A 106 15.31 -4.78 16.58
N ALA A 107 15.32 -3.56 16.04
CA ALA A 107 14.45 -3.17 14.94
C ALA A 107 14.69 -4.06 13.71
N LEU A 108 15.95 -4.39 13.41
CA LEU A 108 16.31 -5.31 12.34
C LEU A 108 15.77 -6.72 12.61
N ASN A 109 15.91 -7.23 13.84
CA ASN A 109 15.37 -8.55 14.21
C ASN A 109 13.84 -8.60 14.09
N THR A 110 13.15 -7.58 14.58
CA THR A 110 11.69 -7.45 14.43
C THR A 110 11.29 -7.36 12.96
N ALA A 111 12.00 -6.56 12.16
CA ALA A 111 11.77 -6.45 10.72
C ALA A 111 11.97 -7.80 10.01
N SER A 112 13.02 -8.56 10.35
CA SER A 112 13.26 -9.90 9.82
C SER A 112 12.10 -10.85 10.12
N MET A 113 11.61 -10.88 11.37
CA MET A 113 10.49 -11.75 11.75
C MET A 113 9.19 -11.37 11.02
N MET A 114 8.89 -10.08 10.90
CA MET A 114 7.71 -9.60 10.18
C MET A 114 7.80 -9.84 8.66
N SER A 115 9.02 -9.76 8.10
CA SER A 115 9.22 -9.95 6.65
C SER A 115 9.13 -11.42 6.22
N VAL A 116 9.43 -12.40 7.09
CA VAL A 116 9.29 -13.83 6.76
C VAL A 116 7.86 -14.20 6.33
N GLN A 117 6.84 -13.64 7.00
CA GLN A 117 5.44 -13.87 6.64
C GLN A 117 5.14 -13.33 5.23
N ILE A 118 5.58 -12.11 4.93
CA ILE A 118 5.38 -11.48 3.62
C ILE A 118 6.14 -12.25 2.54
N ILE A 119 7.38 -12.66 2.79
CA ILE A 119 8.21 -13.41 1.85
C ILE A 119 7.55 -14.74 1.48
N THR A 120 7.04 -15.48 2.47
CA THR A 120 6.37 -16.78 2.24
C THR A 120 5.15 -16.63 1.34
N VAL A 121 4.32 -15.62 1.61
CA VAL A 121 3.10 -15.37 0.82
C VAL A 121 3.46 -14.87 -0.58
N CYS A 122 4.43 -13.96 -0.71
CA CYS A 122 4.89 -13.47 -2.01
C CYS A 122 5.53 -14.60 -2.85
N ALA A 123 6.26 -15.54 -2.22
CA ALA A 123 6.82 -16.70 -2.90
C ALA A 123 5.72 -17.63 -3.45
N ALA A 124 4.71 -17.94 -2.63
CA ALA A 124 3.56 -18.72 -3.06
C ALA A 124 2.79 -18.03 -4.19
N ALA A 125 2.54 -16.73 -4.07
CA ALA A 125 1.90 -15.94 -5.12
C ALA A 125 2.73 -15.90 -6.40
N GLY A 126 4.06 -15.79 -6.30
CA GLY A 126 4.97 -15.83 -7.45
C GLY A 126 4.91 -17.16 -8.21
N ILE A 127 4.81 -18.29 -7.50
CA ILE A 127 4.62 -19.61 -8.13
C ILE A 127 3.27 -19.65 -8.87
N ILE A 128 2.19 -19.14 -8.26
CA ILE A 128 0.87 -19.07 -8.89
C ILE A 128 0.93 -18.21 -10.17
N VAL A 129 1.52 -17.01 -10.09
CA VAL A 129 1.72 -16.13 -11.26
C VAL A 129 2.53 -16.82 -12.35
N GLY A 130 3.60 -17.52 -11.99
CA GLY A 130 4.42 -18.30 -12.92
C GLY A 130 3.63 -19.43 -13.60
N CYS A 131 2.80 -20.16 -12.86
CA CYS A 131 1.90 -21.17 -13.42
C CYS A 131 0.84 -20.55 -14.34
N ILE A 132 0.23 -19.41 -13.97
CA ILE A 132 -0.75 -18.70 -14.81
C ILE A 132 -0.11 -18.24 -16.13
N ALA A 133 1.12 -17.75 -16.08
CA ALA A 133 1.88 -17.34 -17.26
C ALA A 133 2.20 -18.54 -18.17
N LEU A 134 2.70 -19.64 -17.61
CA LEU A 134 3.06 -20.85 -18.39
C LEU A 134 1.85 -21.59 -18.97
N THR A 135 0.72 -21.60 -18.28
CA THR A 135 -0.52 -22.24 -18.75
C THR A 135 -1.28 -21.40 -19.79
N GLY A 136 -0.89 -20.14 -19.98
CA GLY A 136 -1.56 -19.21 -20.90
C GLY A 136 -2.95 -18.78 -20.42
N ILE A 137 -3.33 -19.09 -19.17
CA ILE A 137 -4.62 -18.72 -18.59
C ILE A 137 -4.74 -17.19 -18.50
N GLY A 138 -3.66 -16.50 -18.10
CA GLY A 138 -3.63 -15.03 -18.04
C GLY A 138 -3.87 -14.37 -19.40
N ALA A 139 -3.26 -14.93 -20.46
CA ALA A 139 -3.46 -14.46 -21.84
C ALA A 139 -4.91 -14.68 -22.32
N ARG A 140 -5.56 -15.78 -21.92
CA ARG A 140 -6.97 -16.03 -22.24
C ARG A 140 -7.93 -15.09 -21.50
N PHE A 141 -7.63 -14.75 -20.24
CA PHE A 141 -8.39 -13.72 -19.52
C PHE A 141 -8.21 -12.34 -20.15
N SER A 142 -6.99 -12.00 -20.55
CA SER A 142 -6.69 -10.75 -21.25
C SER A 142 -7.41 -10.67 -22.60
N SER A 143 -7.45 -11.75 -23.38
CA SER A 143 -8.16 -11.78 -24.66
C SER A 143 -9.69 -11.72 -24.49
N MET A 144 -10.24 -12.37 -23.46
CA MET A 144 -11.65 -12.20 -23.10
C MET A 144 -11.96 -10.76 -22.70
N LEU A 145 -11.10 -10.11 -21.90
CA LEU A 145 -11.26 -8.71 -21.54
C LEU A 145 -11.21 -7.79 -22.76
N LEU A 146 -10.28 -8.02 -23.69
CA LEU A 146 -10.18 -7.27 -24.94
C LEU A 146 -11.43 -7.45 -25.81
N ALA A 147 -11.92 -8.69 -25.98
CA ALA A 147 -13.14 -8.95 -26.73
C ALA A 147 -14.38 -8.30 -26.09
N LEU A 148 -14.45 -8.27 -24.76
CA LEU A 148 -15.50 -7.53 -24.04
C LEU A 148 -15.32 -6.02 -24.20
N ALA A 149 -14.09 -5.51 -24.18
CA ALA A 149 -13.77 -4.09 -24.31
C ALA A 149 -14.09 -3.53 -25.70
N GLU A 150 -13.90 -4.33 -26.76
CA GLU A 150 -14.30 -3.98 -28.13
C GLU A 150 -15.82 -3.76 -28.26
N ASN A 151 -16.62 -4.47 -27.46
CA ASN A 151 -18.08 -4.32 -27.47
C ASN A 151 -18.57 -3.25 -26.46
N SER A 152 -18.01 -3.24 -25.25
CA SER A 152 -18.29 -2.24 -24.23
C SER A 152 -17.14 -2.11 -23.23
N GLN A 153 -16.46 -0.95 -23.27
CA GLN A 153 -15.40 -0.62 -22.32
C GLN A 153 -15.89 -0.64 -20.87
N ILE A 154 -17.14 -0.24 -20.62
CA ILE A 154 -17.73 -0.26 -19.28
C ILE A 154 -17.86 -1.70 -18.76
N LEU A 155 -18.28 -2.63 -19.62
CA LEU A 155 -18.43 -4.03 -19.23
C LEU A 155 -17.07 -4.66 -18.91
N ALA A 156 -16.04 -4.33 -19.68
CA ALA A 156 -14.67 -4.77 -19.41
C ALA A 156 -14.16 -4.25 -18.05
N LEU A 157 -14.41 -2.97 -17.73
CA LEU A 157 -14.03 -2.38 -16.43
C LEU A 157 -14.75 -3.06 -15.25
N VAL A 158 -16.05 -3.35 -15.39
CA VAL A 158 -16.82 -4.06 -14.36
C VAL A 158 -16.28 -5.48 -14.16
N PHE A 159 -15.94 -6.18 -15.24
CA PHE A 159 -15.38 -7.52 -15.17
C PHE A 159 -13.99 -7.53 -14.52
N ALA A 160 -13.13 -6.58 -14.89
CA ALA A 160 -11.82 -6.37 -14.28
C ALA A 160 -11.93 -6.03 -12.77
N MET A 161 -12.91 -5.22 -12.39
CA MET A 161 -13.22 -4.90 -11.00
C MET A 161 -13.60 -6.15 -10.20
N LEU A 162 -14.53 -6.97 -10.71
CA LEU A 162 -14.97 -8.20 -10.04
C LEU A 162 -13.81 -9.18 -9.83
N ILE A 163 -13.00 -9.41 -10.87
CA ILE A 163 -11.81 -10.27 -10.76
C ILE A 163 -10.84 -9.72 -9.70
N SER A 164 -10.59 -8.42 -9.72
CA SER A 164 -9.67 -7.78 -8.78
C SER A 164 -10.17 -7.87 -7.33
N ILE A 165 -11.49 -7.75 -7.10
CA ILE A 165 -12.08 -7.91 -5.76
C ILE A 165 -11.97 -9.36 -5.29
N ILE A 166 -12.35 -10.33 -6.12
CA ILE A 166 -12.33 -11.75 -5.77
C ILE A 166 -10.90 -12.20 -5.45
N LEU A 167 -9.93 -11.81 -6.27
CA LEU A 167 -8.51 -12.08 -6.01
C LEU A 167 -8.00 -11.35 -4.76
N GLY A 168 -8.54 -10.17 -4.44
CA GLY A 168 -8.10 -9.35 -3.31
C GLY A 168 -8.57 -9.81 -1.92
N MET A 169 -9.69 -10.52 -1.82
CA MET A 169 -10.35 -10.79 -0.53
C MET A 169 -9.66 -11.85 0.35
N GLY A 170 -8.83 -12.73 -0.20
CA GLY A 170 -8.33 -13.93 0.50
C GLY A 170 -6.86 -13.90 0.90
N MET A 171 -6.12 -12.83 0.62
CA MET A 171 -4.66 -12.84 0.65
C MET A 171 -4.05 -11.50 1.07
N PRO A 172 -2.80 -11.46 1.57
CA PRO A 172 -2.09 -10.22 1.87
C PRO A 172 -2.05 -9.29 0.66
N THR A 173 -2.20 -8.00 0.91
CA THR A 173 -2.37 -6.96 -0.13
C THR A 173 -1.26 -6.97 -1.18
N THR A 174 -0.02 -7.28 -0.80
CA THR A 174 1.12 -7.38 -1.72
C THR A 174 0.99 -8.52 -2.72
N ALA A 175 0.50 -9.67 -2.25
CA ALA A 175 0.31 -10.84 -3.07
C ALA A 175 -0.92 -10.69 -3.97
N ALA A 176 -2.04 -10.17 -3.44
CA ALA A 176 -3.24 -9.86 -4.22
C ALA A 176 -2.88 -8.97 -5.41
N TYR A 177 -2.07 -7.95 -5.11
CA TYR A 177 -1.58 -7.00 -6.07
C TYR A 177 -0.76 -7.66 -7.19
N ALA A 178 0.19 -8.54 -6.86
CA ALA A 178 1.03 -9.21 -7.86
C ALA A 178 0.21 -10.10 -8.82
N ILE A 179 -0.75 -10.86 -8.28
CA ILE A 179 -1.60 -11.74 -9.09
C ILE A 179 -2.55 -10.91 -9.96
N ALA A 180 -3.25 -9.93 -9.38
CA ALA A 180 -4.15 -9.06 -10.12
C ALA A 180 -3.42 -8.32 -11.25
N ALA A 181 -2.22 -7.80 -11.00
CA ALA A 181 -1.40 -7.17 -12.02
C ALA A 181 -1.06 -8.15 -13.16
N SER A 182 -0.69 -9.39 -12.87
CA SER A 182 -0.34 -10.36 -13.93
C SER A 182 -1.52 -10.84 -14.77
N VAL A 183 -2.76 -10.79 -14.25
CA VAL A 183 -3.96 -11.29 -14.91
C VAL A 183 -4.76 -10.17 -15.60
N VAL A 184 -4.76 -8.98 -15.00
CA VAL A 184 -5.62 -7.85 -15.41
C VAL A 184 -4.83 -6.75 -16.11
N ALA A 185 -3.54 -6.56 -15.81
CA ALA A 185 -2.74 -5.59 -16.56
C ALA A 185 -2.48 -6.16 -17.95
N PRO A 186 -2.99 -5.54 -19.03
CA PRO A 186 -2.61 -5.93 -20.37
C PRO A 186 -1.12 -5.65 -20.56
N GLY A 187 -0.42 -6.57 -21.22
CA GLY A 187 0.79 -6.23 -21.95
C GLY A 187 0.43 -5.48 -23.22
#